data_AF-A0A8X6PCM1-F1
#
_entry.id   AF-A0A8X6PCM1-F1
#
_cell.length_a   1.000
_cell.length_b   1.000
_cell.length_c   1.000
_cell.angle_alpha   90.00
_cell.angle_beta   90.00
_cell.angle_gamma   90.00
#
_symmetry.space_group_name_H-M   'P 1'
#
loop_
_entity.id
_entity.type
_entity.pdbx_description
1 polymer ?
#
loop_
_entity_poly.entity_id
_entity_poly.type
_entity_poly.pdbx_seq_one_letter_code
_entity_poly.pdbx_strand_id
1 'polypeptide(L)'
;TPVNTVNTTYNVIQGDVFPYTFFGIPADIVLRVKSNFLSSSSGAMGLDGILKDTSWKYNSAIVSVTIVYRTVDRTLQKNASTLEDWSKKVPQSQTHYADSLFYGGWAVVLFRFRCDIPSDVEKVKDVLTKHLGVVGHLAQDTLGKGRNVFVYMKSMLYWIKF
;
A
#
# COMPACT_ATOMS: atom_id res chain seq x y z
N THR A 1 1.21 13.55 18.01
CA THR A 1 0.27 12.95 18.97
C THR A 1 0.17 11.46 18.69
N PRO A 2 0.10 10.59 19.71
CA PRO A 2 -0.21 9.18 19.51
C PRO A 2 -1.59 9.02 18.84
N VAL A 3 -1.67 8.20 17.82
CA VAL A 3 -2.87 7.88 17.04
C VAL A 3 -2.82 6.37 16.85
N ASN A 4 -3.47 5.59 17.70
CA ASN A 4 -3.48 4.13 17.59
C ASN A 4 -4.69 3.69 16.75
N THR A 5 -4.56 3.78 15.43
CA THR A 5 -5.65 3.44 14.50
C THR A 5 -5.24 2.31 13.59
N VAL A 6 -6.01 1.24 13.59
CA VAL A 6 -5.96 0.16 12.59
C VAL A 6 -7.18 0.30 11.70
N ASN A 7 -6.96 0.55 10.41
CA ASN A 7 -8.02 0.47 9.40
C ASN A 7 -7.73 -0.72 8.49
N THR A 8 -8.74 -1.54 8.24
CA THR A 8 -8.63 -2.67 7.31
C THR A 8 -9.73 -2.58 6.30
N THR A 9 -9.34 -2.47 5.03
CA THR A 9 -10.25 -2.36 3.90
C THR A 9 -9.97 -3.50 2.93
N TYR A 10 -10.98 -3.90 2.17
CA TYR A 10 -10.81 -4.76 1.01
C TYR A 10 -11.31 -4.06 -0.24
N ASN A 11 -10.77 -4.48 -1.37
CA ASN A 11 -11.20 -4.08 -2.69
C ASN A 11 -11.13 -5.27 -3.64
N VAL A 12 -12.26 -5.60 -4.27
CA VAL A 12 -12.32 -6.55 -5.40
C VAL A 12 -11.88 -5.79 -6.64
N ILE A 13 -10.73 -6.15 -7.20
CA ILE A 13 -10.13 -5.45 -8.33
C ILE A 13 -10.96 -5.73 -9.59
N GLN A 14 -11.60 -4.68 -10.10
CA GLN A 14 -12.47 -4.77 -11.28
C GLN A 14 -11.69 -4.68 -12.59
N GLY A 15 -10.60 -3.89 -12.63
CA GLY A 15 -9.81 -3.65 -13.84
C GLY A 15 -8.44 -4.34 -13.86
N ASP A 16 -7.78 -4.31 -15.02
CA ASP A 16 -6.46 -4.93 -15.25
C ASP A 16 -5.28 -4.05 -14.79
N VAL A 17 -5.57 -3.06 -13.93
CA VAL A 17 -4.61 -2.09 -13.41
C VAL A 17 -4.60 -2.20 -11.90
N PHE A 18 -3.41 -2.22 -11.31
CA PHE A 18 -3.28 -2.18 -9.85
C PHE A 18 -3.98 -0.91 -9.33
N PRO A 19 -4.91 -1.01 -8.37
CA PRO A 19 -5.67 0.14 -7.91
C PRO A 19 -4.83 0.99 -6.94
N TYR A 20 -3.68 1.49 -7.38
CA TYR A 20 -2.73 2.26 -6.56
C TYR A 20 -3.37 3.47 -5.86
N THR A 21 -4.42 4.06 -6.45
CA THR A 21 -5.23 5.12 -5.84
C THR A 21 -5.98 4.66 -4.60
N PHE A 22 -6.49 3.43 -4.59
CA PHE A 22 -7.11 2.81 -3.41
C PHE A 22 -6.12 2.66 -2.25
N PHE A 23 -4.85 2.46 -2.57
CA PHE A 23 -3.76 2.40 -1.60
C PHE A 23 -3.20 3.77 -1.21
N GLY A 24 -3.78 4.87 -1.72
CA GLY A 24 -3.31 6.23 -1.45
C GLY A 24 -1.97 6.55 -2.09
N ILE A 25 -1.57 5.84 -3.14
CA ILE A 25 -0.31 6.08 -3.86
C ILE A 25 -0.61 7.01 -5.05
N PRO A 26 -0.02 8.21 -5.10
CA PRO A 26 -0.18 9.13 -6.22
C PRO A 26 0.36 8.57 -7.53
N ALA A 27 -0.25 8.95 -8.66
CA ALA A 27 0.14 8.45 -9.98
C ALA A 27 1.58 8.83 -10.38
N ASP A 28 2.07 10.00 -9.97
CA ASP A 28 3.44 10.44 -10.22
C ASP A 28 4.47 9.56 -9.49
N ILE A 29 4.17 9.14 -8.25
CA ILE A 29 4.99 8.18 -7.50
C ILE A 29 5.00 6.83 -8.22
N VAL A 30 3.85 6.35 -8.70
CA VAL A 30 3.76 5.10 -9.48
C VAL A 30 4.61 5.16 -10.73
N LEU A 31 4.55 6.26 -11.48
CA LEU A 31 5.37 6.45 -12.68
C LEU A 31 6.86 6.45 -12.36
N ARG A 32 7.28 7.17 -11.33
CA ARG A 32 8.68 7.21 -10.87
C ARG A 32 9.18 5.85 -10.40
N VAL A 33 8.33 5.05 -9.74
CA VAL A 33 8.67 3.67 -9.40
C VAL A 33 8.84 2.85 -10.66
N LYS A 34 7.86 2.87 -11.58
CA LYS A 34 7.90 2.12 -12.84
C LYS A 34 9.10 2.47 -13.73
N SER A 35 9.53 3.73 -13.73
CA SER A 35 10.71 4.21 -14.47
C SER A 35 12.04 4.03 -13.74
N ASN A 36 12.05 3.37 -12.58
CA ASN A 36 13.23 3.14 -11.73
C ASN A 36 13.89 4.41 -11.16
N PHE A 37 13.19 5.55 -11.17
CA PHE A 37 13.64 6.77 -10.48
C PHE A 37 13.42 6.69 -8.97
N LEU A 38 12.40 5.94 -8.55
CA LEU A 38 12.17 5.57 -7.16
C LEU A 38 12.20 4.04 -7.06
N SER A 39 12.75 3.54 -5.96
CA SER A 39 12.72 2.12 -5.65
C SER A 39 12.38 1.92 -4.18
N SER A 40 11.61 0.88 -3.91
CA SER A 40 11.41 0.38 -2.55
C SER A 40 12.53 -0.58 -2.18
N SER A 41 12.94 -0.55 -0.90
CA SER A 41 13.90 -1.50 -0.33
C SER A 41 13.35 -2.92 -0.20
N SER A 42 12.08 -3.14 -0.52
CA SER A 42 11.34 -4.40 -0.37
C SER A 42 11.57 -5.44 -1.48
N GLY A 43 12.37 -5.12 -2.50
CA GLY A 43 12.76 -6.07 -3.55
C GLY A 43 11.61 -6.45 -4.50
N ALA A 44 11.77 -7.55 -5.24
CA ALA A 44 10.88 -7.96 -6.33
C ALA A 44 9.44 -8.32 -5.91
N MET A 45 9.20 -8.58 -4.62
CA MET A 45 7.84 -8.81 -4.08
C MET A 45 7.31 -7.60 -3.29
N GLY A 46 8.06 -6.49 -3.29
CA GLY A 46 7.65 -5.23 -2.68
C GLY A 46 6.68 -4.43 -3.54
N LEU A 47 6.48 -3.16 -3.16
CA LEU A 47 5.65 -2.23 -3.92
C LEU A 47 6.10 -2.14 -5.40
N ASP A 48 7.40 -2.11 -5.62
CA ASP A 48 8.01 -2.14 -6.96
C ASP A 48 7.54 -3.34 -7.76
N GLY A 49 7.55 -4.53 -7.15
CA GLY A 49 7.08 -5.76 -7.77
C GLY A 49 5.63 -5.66 -8.19
N ILE A 50 4.76 -5.26 -7.27
CA ILE A 50 3.31 -5.16 -7.54
C ILE A 50 3.00 -4.10 -8.61
N LEU A 51 3.74 -2.98 -8.62
CA LEU A 51 3.52 -1.91 -9.59
C LEU A 51 4.15 -2.19 -10.96
N LYS A 52 5.29 -2.89 -11.01
CA LYS A 52 6.04 -3.17 -12.25
C LYS A 52 5.62 -4.48 -12.89
N ASP A 53 5.49 -5.54 -12.09
CA ASP A 53 5.01 -6.83 -12.55
C ASP A 53 3.49 -6.76 -12.71
N THR A 54 3.00 -7.21 -13.86
CA THR A 54 1.57 -7.30 -14.14
C THR A 54 1.11 -8.75 -14.28
N SER A 55 2.00 -9.73 -14.08
CA SER A 55 1.73 -11.16 -14.22
C SER A 55 0.58 -11.65 -13.32
N TRP A 56 0.38 -10.96 -12.20
CA TRP A 56 -0.66 -11.23 -11.23
C TRP A 56 -2.07 -11.12 -11.81
N LYS A 57 -2.29 -10.30 -12.86
CA LYS A 57 -3.63 -10.03 -13.42
C LYS A 57 -4.11 -11.07 -14.42
N TYR A 58 -3.21 -11.84 -15.03
CA TYR A 58 -3.59 -12.75 -16.11
C TYR A 58 -4.47 -13.88 -15.60
N ASN A 59 -5.61 -14.05 -16.27
CA ASN A 59 -6.64 -15.05 -15.99
C ASN A 59 -6.95 -15.17 -14.49
N SER A 60 -7.05 -14.03 -13.79
CA SER A 60 -7.22 -14.04 -12.34
C SER A 60 -8.16 -12.95 -11.88
N ALA A 61 -9.12 -13.31 -11.02
CA ALA A 61 -9.85 -12.35 -10.20
C ALA A 61 -9.06 -12.11 -8.92
N ILE A 62 -9.04 -10.87 -8.41
CA ILE A 62 -8.19 -10.51 -7.26
C ILE A 62 -8.97 -9.71 -6.25
N VAL A 63 -8.80 -10.10 -4.99
CA VAL A 63 -9.25 -9.33 -3.84
C VAL A 63 -8.01 -8.82 -3.12
N SER A 64 -7.85 -7.51 -3.08
CA SER A 64 -6.82 -6.86 -2.28
C SER A 64 -7.36 -6.53 -0.91
N VAL A 65 -6.64 -6.90 0.15
CA VAL A 65 -6.90 -6.46 1.52
C VAL A 65 -5.78 -5.54 1.95
N THR A 66 -6.14 -4.33 2.37
CA THR A 66 -5.22 -3.31 2.85
C THR A 66 -5.39 -3.15 4.35
N ILE A 67 -4.30 -3.27 5.08
CA ILE A 67 -4.25 -2.97 6.50
C ILE A 67 -3.38 -1.72 6.65
N VAL A 68 -3.94 -0.65 7.17
CA VAL A 68 -3.17 0.57 7.49
C VAL A 68 -3.18 0.73 9.00
N TYR A 69 -1.99 0.75 9.57
CA TYR A 69 -1.77 1.02 10.98
C TYR A 69 -1.05 2.36 11.12
N ARG A 70 -1.66 3.29 11.85
CA ARG A 70 -1.03 4.54 12.27
C ARG A 70 -0.72 4.45 13.75
N THR A 71 0.42 5.01 14.15
CA THR A 71 0.87 5.04 15.54
C THR A 71 1.05 6.45 16.07
N VAL A 72 1.68 7.32 15.28
CA VAL A 72 2.07 8.65 15.72
C VAL A 72 2.01 9.62 14.55
N ASP A 73 1.33 10.74 14.74
CA ASP A 73 1.45 11.87 13.82
C ASP A 73 2.42 12.89 14.41
N ARG A 74 3.38 13.34 13.61
CA ARG A 74 4.34 14.39 13.94
C ARG A 74 4.16 15.52 12.94
N THR A 75 3.97 16.72 13.45
CA THR A 75 3.90 17.94 12.64
C THR A 75 4.99 18.87 13.11
N LEU A 76 5.66 19.52 12.17
CA LEU A 76 6.63 20.56 12.46
C LEU A 76 5.92 21.68 13.23
N GLN A 77 6.52 22.13 14.32
CA GLN A 77 5.96 23.27 15.04
C GLN A 77 6.10 24.54 14.20
N LYS A 78 5.08 25.40 14.22
CA LYS A 78 5.07 26.64 13.41
C LYS A 78 6.23 27.58 13.71
N ASN A 79 6.82 27.47 14.89
CA ASN A 79 7.98 28.24 15.38
C ASN A 79 9.29 27.43 15.36
N ALA A 80 9.34 26.29 14.67
CA ALA A 80 10.58 25.53 14.53
C ALA A 80 11.61 26.36 13.77
N SER A 81 12.75 26.62 14.41
CA SER A 81 13.89 27.28 13.79
C SER A 81 14.58 26.34 12.80
N THR A 82 15.09 26.89 11.70
CA THR A 82 15.93 26.14 10.76
C THR A 82 17.13 25.57 11.49
N LEU A 83 17.48 24.31 11.19
CA LEU A 83 18.66 23.68 11.78
C LEU A 83 19.91 24.46 11.38
N GLU A 84 20.83 24.65 12.31
CA GLU A 84 22.15 25.20 12.00
C GLU A 84 22.85 24.31 10.95
N ASP A 85 23.50 24.94 9.97
CA ASP A 85 24.14 24.29 8.82
C ASP A 85 23.19 23.45 7.93
N TRP A 86 21.88 23.74 7.90
CA TRP A 86 20.93 23.04 7.03
C TRP A 86 21.37 22.99 5.56
N SER A 87 21.89 24.10 5.03
CA SER A 87 22.40 24.22 3.66
C SER A 87 23.62 23.34 3.37
N LYS A 88 24.36 22.90 4.39
CA LYS A 88 25.47 21.94 4.26
C LYS A 88 25.00 20.48 4.34
N LYS A 89 23.87 20.23 5.01
CA LYS A 89 23.34 18.87 5.25
C LYS A 89 22.37 18.40 4.17
N VAL A 90 21.68 19.32 3.51
CA VAL A 90 20.69 19.00 2.49
C VAL A 90 21.20 19.45 1.12
N PRO A 91 21.25 18.56 0.12
CA PRO A 91 21.63 18.92 -1.24
C PRO A 91 20.72 20.05 -1.77
N GLN A 92 21.30 21.05 -2.44
CA GLN A 92 20.55 22.19 -3.01
C GLN A 92 19.53 21.79 -4.09
N SER A 93 19.57 20.54 -4.58
CA SER A 93 18.62 20.00 -5.54
C SER A 93 17.26 19.63 -4.93
N GLN A 94 17.12 19.65 -3.60
CA GLN A 94 15.87 19.32 -2.91
C GLN A 94 14.90 20.51 -2.95
N THR A 95 13.67 20.26 -3.41
CA THR A 95 12.66 21.30 -3.65
C THR A 95 11.51 21.30 -2.63
N HIS A 96 11.43 20.27 -1.78
CA HIS A 96 10.35 20.06 -0.83
C HIS A 96 10.91 19.69 0.55
N TYR A 97 10.16 20.03 1.60
CA TYR A 97 10.37 19.50 2.96
C TYR A 97 9.04 18.96 3.49
N ALA A 98 9.10 17.98 4.39
CA ALA A 98 7.89 17.43 5.01
C ALA A 98 7.49 18.30 6.22
N ASP A 99 6.29 18.89 6.17
CA ASP A 99 5.71 19.63 7.29
C ASP A 99 5.09 18.70 8.34
N SER A 100 4.72 17.50 7.92
CA SER A 100 4.00 16.51 8.70
C SER A 100 4.34 15.11 8.23
N LEU A 101 4.44 14.20 9.19
CA LEU A 101 4.76 12.80 9.00
C LEU A 101 3.84 11.98 9.90
N PHE A 102 3.16 11.01 9.30
CA PHE A 102 2.53 9.94 10.07
C PHE A 102 3.51 8.76 10.12
N TYR A 103 3.64 8.18 11.29
CA TYR A 103 4.38 6.96 11.54
C TYR A 103 3.42 5.80 11.68
N GLY A 104 3.84 4.65 11.20
CA GLY A 104 3.02 3.45 11.19
C GLY A 104 3.53 2.42 10.22
N GLY A 105 2.60 1.61 9.72
CA GLY A 105 2.85 0.61 8.70
C GLY A 105 1.60 0.42 7.86
N TRP A 106 1.81 -0.15 6.69
CA TRP A 106 0.73 -0.61 5.83
C TRP A 106 1.07 -2.01 5.36
N ALA A 107 0.07 -2.84 5.09
CA ALA A 107 0.24 -4.15 4.53
C ALA A 107 -0.81 -4.35 3.45
N VAL A 108 -0.39 -4.91 2.32
CA VAL A 108 -1.29 -5.27 1.21
C VAL A 108 -1.19 -6.77 1.00
N VAL A 109 -2.34 -7.43 1.08
CA VAL A 109 -2.48 -8.86 0.81
C VAL A 109 -3.32 -9.02 -0.44
N LEU A 110 -2.79 -9.72 -1.44
CA LEU A 110 -3.50 -9.99 -2.69
C LEU A 110 -3.96 -11.45 -2.70
N PHE A 111 -5.27 -11.66 -2.60
CA PHE A 111 -5.88 -12.96 -2.81
C PHE A 111 -6.14 -13.15 -4.29
N ARG A 112 -5.39 -14.05 -4.92
CA ARG A 112 -5.46 -14.34 -6.35
C ARG A 112 -6.30 -15.58 -6.60
N PHE A 113 -7.40 -15.42 -7.33
CA PHE A 113 -8.26 -16.50 -7.81
C PHE A 113 -7.94 -16.76 -9.27
N ARG A 114 -7.02 -17.69 -9.53
CA ARG A 114 -6.64 -18.09 -10.89
C ARG A 114 -7.79 -18.85 -11.54
N CYS A 115 -8.13 -18.48 -12.76
CA CYS A 115 -9.09 -19.14 -13.62
C CYS A 115 -8.35 -19.88 -14.73
N ASP A 116 -8.71 -21.12 -15.00
CA ASP A 116 -8.13 -21.87 -16.13
C ASP A 116 -8.70 -21.37 -17.46
N ILE A 117 -9.95 -20.92 -17.45
CA ILE A 117 -10.65 -20.35 -18.61
C ILE A 117 -10.71 -18.81 -18.45
N PRO A 118 -10.19 -18.02 -19.40
CA PRO A 118 -10.19 -16.56 -19.31
C PRO A 118 -11.57 -15.93 -19.13
N SER A 119 -12.61 -16.51 -19.74
CA SER A 119 -13.99 -16.00 -19.65
C SER A 119 -14.65 -16.20 -18.29
N ASP A 120 -14.10 -17.05 -17.42
CA ASP A 120 -14.62 -17.24 -16.06
C ASP A 120 -14.16 -16.14 -15.10
N VAL A 121 -13.13 -15.36 -15.46
CA VAL A 121 -12.62 -14.26 -14.62
C VAL A 121 -13.74 -13.28 -14.27
N GLU A 122 -14.55 -12.87 -15.24
CA GLU A 122 -15.65 -11.92 -15.01
C GLU A 122 -16.75 -12.53 -14.13
N LYS A 123 -17.07 -13.81 -14.32
CA LYS A 123 -18.04 -14.51 -13.45
C LYS A 123 -17.54 -14.59 -12.00
N VAL A 124 -16.25 -14.87 -11.81
CA VAL A 124 -15.65 -14.93 -10.48
C VAL A 124 -15.63 -13.54 -9.84
N LYS A 125 -15.31 -12.48 -10.60
CA LYS A 125 -15.42 -11.09 -10.12
C LYS A 125 -16.85 -10.73 -9.74
N ASP A 126 -17.84 -11.13 -10.53
CA ASP A 126 -19.26 -10.89 -10.24
C ASP A 126 -19.70 -11.59 -8.95
N VAL A 127 -19.31 -12.86 -8.76
CA VAL A 127 -19.59 -13.60 -7.54
C VAL A 127 -18.95 -12.93 -6.33
N LEU A 128 -17.65 -12.59 -6.42
CA LEU A 128 -16.94 -11.89 -5.35
C LEU A 128 -17.60 -10.54 -5.03
N THR A 129 -17.93 -9.76 -6.05
CA THR A 129 -18.56 -8.45 -5.91
C THR A 129 -19.99 -8.55 -5.36
N LYS A 130 -20.74 -9.59 -5.71
CA LYS A 130 -22.09 -9.83 -5.17
C LYS A 130 -22.07 -10.15 -3.68
N HIS A 131 -21.08 -10.90 -3.22
CA HIS A 131 -21.00 -11.35 -1.82
C HIS A 131 -20.23 -10.38 -0.91
N LEU A 132 -19.22 -9.69 -1.45
CA LEU A 132 -18.38 -8.77 -0.70
C LEU A 132 -18.69 -7.31 -1.01
N GLY A 133 -19.28 -6.98 -2.15
CA GLY A 133 -19.21 -5.62 -2.70
C GLY A 133 -17.84 -5.33 -3.33
N VAL A 134 -17.71 -4.19 -4.01
CA VAL A 134 -16.44 -3.79 -4.65
C VAL A 134 -15.42 -3.34 -3.61
N VAL A 135 -15.85 -2.55 -2.62
CA VAL A 135 -15.02 -2.01 -1.54
C VAL A 135 -15.76 -2.17 -0.22
N GLY A 136 -15.04 -2.48 0.85
CA GLY A 136 -15.60 -2.45 2.20
C GLY A 136 -14.55 -2.46 3.29
N HIS A 137 -15.02 -2.49 4.54
CA HIS A 137 -14.19 -2.56 5.74
C HIS A 137 -14.26 -3.96 6.36
N LEU A 138 -13.12 -4.48 6.82
CA LEU A 138 -13.10 -5.66 7.67
C LEU A 138 -13.20 -5.20 9.13
N ALA A 139 -14.10 -5.82 9.90
CA ALA A 139 -14.23 -5.54 11.32
C ALA A 139 -12.90 -5.81 12.05
N GLN A 140 -12.58 -5.04 13.09
CA GLN A 140 -11.34 -5.20 13.89
C GLN A 140 -11.14 -6.65 14.38
N ASP A 141 -12.24 -7.34 14.66
CA ASP A 141 -12.29 -8.70 15.21
C ASP A 141 -11.89 -9.78 14.20
N THR A 142 -11.99 -9.45 12.90
CA THR A 142 -11.61 -10.35 11.79
C THR A 142 -10.12 -10.66 11.82
N LEU A 143 -9.30 -9.67 12.25
CA LEU A 143 -7.85 -9.80 12.38
C LEU A 143 -7.41 -10.41 13.72
N GLY A 144 -8.23 -10.30 14.78
CA GLY A 144 -7.95 -10.88 16.09
C GLY A 144 -7.79 -12.41 16.05
N LYS A 145 -8.45 -13.08 15.12
CA LYS A 145 -8.31 -14.53 14.85
C LYS A 145 -7.10 -14.88 13.96
N GLY A 146 -6.49 -13.90 13.30
CA GLY A 146 -5.30 -14.05 12.45
C GLY A 146 -3.98 -14.14 13.22
N ARG A 147 -3.97 -13.90 14.54
CA ARG A 147 -2.76 -14.01 15.38
C ARG A 147 -2.13 -15.41 15.39
N ASN A 148 -2.88 -16.45 15.06
CA ASN A 148 -2.40 -17.84 14.97
C ASN A 148 -2.09 -18.29 13.53
N VAL A 149 -2.31 -17.42 12.54
CA VAL A 149 -1.92 -17.68 11.15
C VAL A 149 -0.59 -16.96 10.92
N PHE A 150 0.47 -17.46 11.57
CA PHE A 150 1.84 -17.25 11.09
C PHE A 150 2.04 -18.05 9.80
N VAL A 151 1.35 -17.65 8.73
CA VAL A 151 1.72 -18.03 7.37
C VAL A 151 2.79 -17.03 6.96
N TYR A 152 4.06 -17.38 7.18
CA TYR A 152 5.27 -16.71 6.66
C TYR A 152 5.03 -15.25 6.22
N MET A 153 4.56 -14.42 7.15
CA MET A 153 4.26 -13.02 6.90
C MET A 153 5.51 -12.27 7.32
N LYS A 154 6.43 -12.07 6.38
CA LYS A 154 7.56 -11.16 6.61
C LYS A 154 6.98 -9.74 6.61
N SER A 155 6.54 -9.31 7.79
CA SER A 155 6.08 -7.95 8.08
C SER A 155 7.05 -6.93 7.49
N MET A 156 6.64 -6.20 6.46
CA MET A 156 7.44 -5.16 5.85
C MET A 156 7.09 -3.82 6.49
N LEU A 157 8.02 -3.31 7.28
CA LEU A 157 8.07 -1.91 7.69
C LEU A 157 8.57 -1.11 6.49
N TYR A 158 7.75 -0.21 5.95
CA TYR A 158 8.14 0.59 4.78
C TYR A 158 8.81 1.87 5.24
N TRP A 159 10.08 2.02 4.88
CA TRP A 159 10.77 3.30 4.87
C TRP A 159 10.91 3.71 3.41
N ILE A 160 10.17 4.74 3.00
CA ILE A 160 10.50 5.47 1.77
C ILE A 160 11.69 6.35 2.16
N LYS A 161 12.86 6.03 1.63
CA LYS A 161 14.05 6.87 1.77
C LYS A 161 13.99 7.89 0.63
N PHE A 162 13.73 9.15 0.98
CA PHE A 162 13.88 10.29 0.07
C PHE A 162 15.37 10.60 -0.16
#